data_AF-A0A8S0TUP8-F1
#
_entry.id   AF-A0A8S0TUP8-F1
#
_cell.length_a   1.000
_cell.length_b   1.000
_cell.length_c   1.000
_cell.angle_alpha   90.00
_cell.angle_beta   90.00
_cell.angle_gamma   90.00
#
_symmetry.space_group_name_H-M   'P 1'
#
loop_
_entity.id
_entity.type
_entity.pdbx_description
1 polymer ?
#
loop_
_entity_poly.entity_id
_entity_poly.type
_entity_poly.pdbx_seq_one_letter_code
_entity_poly.pdbx_strand_id
1 'polypeptide(L)'
;MMGIMQISPKTAERLVRDLSYPTYEVDGNSKLIYKPFVNVYLGAAHLKWLSNFEQIERSEEFMVRAYKGGTKKATHKSTLKYWHNYLSVKETLPTRTVFEVAPVPNALSASATAVSTRKRTNPAKITWDSRTSPEDMEEMWNNANVSKEWNKSGEKRGKVRLSHDTEKRPYLSRTEQRAVAEIILAKHFSTSVVKPTVLCAIADVVSMRFVNGVGQRTGLMGIDYPTARDLGYKGYIVKSLEDLTTPFVSMYFGAANVAWLSEYEGRERSPQFVVEAYISGPQNVNLQETCPRWLKFEEALK
;
A
#
# COMPACT_ATOMS: atom_id res chain seq x y z
N MET A 1 -20.24 21.50 11.88
CA MET A 1 -19.45 20.26 11.95
C MET A 1 -20.22 19.27 12.81
N MET A 2 -20.19 17.98 12.48
CA MET A 2 -21.02 16.96 13.14
C MET A 2 -20.18 15.75 13.56
N GLY A 3 -20.56 15.13 14.68
CA GLY A 3 -19.90 13.93 15.24
C GLY A 3 -18.47 14.17 15.75
N ILE A 4 -17.82 13.10 16.20
CA ILE A 4 -16.52 13.13 16.90
C ILE A 4 -15.35 13.64 16.04
N MET A 5 -15.32 13.28 14.76
CA MET A 5 -14.37 13.74 13.74
C MET A 5 -14.76 15.09 13.11
N GLN A 6 -15.88 15.69 13.53
CA GLN A 6 -16.28 17.05 13.15
C GLN A 6 -16.40 17.25 11.62
N ILE A 7 -16.83 16.22 10.88
CA ILE A 7 -17.05 16.30 9.43
C ILE A 7 -18.29 17.15 9.12
N SER A 8 -18.25 17.94 8.03
CA SER A 8 -19.42 18.70 7.55
C SER A 8 -20.31 17.83 6.65
N PRO A 9 -21.65 18.01 6.63
CA PRO A 9 -22.53 17.27 5.71
C PRO A 9 -22.11 17.39 4.25
N LYS A 10 -21.74 18.60 3.80
CA LYS A 10 -21.23 18.85 2.45
C LYS A 10 -19.97 18.04 2.14
N THR A 11 -19.07 17.89 3.11
CA THR A 11 -17.86 17.06 2.96
C THR A 11 -18.23 15.58 2.91
N ALA A 12 -19.14 15.12 3.77
CA ALA A 12 -19.59 13.73 3.82
C ALA A 12 -20.27 13.31 2.50
N GLU A 13 -21.21 14.11 2.00
CA GLU A 13 -21.89 13.89 0.73
C GLU A 13 -20.90 13.81 -0.43
N ARG A 14 -19.93 14.73 -0.49
CA ARG A 14 -18.86 14.72 -1.50
C ARG A 14 -18.03 13.44 -1.43
N LEU A 15 -17.67 12.98 -0.23
CA LEU A 15 -16.87 11.75 -0.07
C LEU A 15 -17.65 10.50 -0.50
N VAL A 16 -18.96 10.45 -0.21
CA VAL A 16 -19.82 9.32 -0.58
C VAL A 16 -20.04 9.27 -2.10
N ARG A 17 -20.33 10.42 -2.72
CA ARG A 17 -20.61 10.52 -4.15
C ARG A 17 -19.37 10.40 -5.03
N ASP A 18 -18.29 11.10 -4.67
CA ASP A 18 -17.15 11.28 -5.58
C ASP A 18 -16.03 10.23 -5.35
N LEU A 19 -16.04 9.49 -4.23
CA LEU A 19 -14.98 8.52 -3.88
C LEU A 19 -15.49 7.09 -3.62
N SER A 20 -16.75 6.80 -3.94
CA SER A 20 -17.35 5.46 -3.91
C SER A 20 -17.05 4.68 -2.62
N TYR A 21 -17.30 5.30 -1.46
CA TYR A 21 -17.22 4.62 -0.16
C TYR A 21 -18.62 4.05 0.19
N PRO A 22 -18.95 2.80 -0.20
CA PRO A 22 -20.34 2.33 -0.25
C PRO A 22 -20.79 1.69 1.07
N THR A 23 -19.94 1.66 2.09
CA THR A 23 -20.19 0.89 3.33
C THR A 23 -21.36 1.46 4.15
N TYR A 24 -21.68 2.74 3.97
CA TYR A 24 -22.82 3.38 4.60
C TYR A 24 -23.54 4.24 3.55
N GLU A 25 -24.77 3.85 3.17
CA GLU A 25 -25.66 4.71 2.38
C GLU A 25 -26.02 5.94 3.21
N VAL A 26 -25.27 7.02 3.04
CA VAL A 26 -25.61 8.35 3.57
C VAL A 26 -26.59 8.98 2.58
N ASP A 27 -27.74 8.35 2.38
CA ASP A 27 -28.77 8.80 1.44
C ASP A 27 -29.56 9.95 2.08
N GLY A 28 -28.97 11.15 2.09
CA GLY A 28 -29.56 12.39 2.63
C GLY A 28 -29.82 12.41 4.14
N ASN A 29 -29.60 11.30 4.86
CA ASN A 29 -29.91 11.20 6.28
C ASN A 29 -28.76 11.71 7.15
N SER A 30 -28.71 13.03 7.35
CA SER A 30 -27.71 13.73 8.19
C SER A 30 -27.59 13.18 9.62
N LYS A 31 -28.57 12.39 10.11
CA LYS A 31 -28.51 11.73 11.42
C LYS A 31 -27.43 10.64 11.49
N LEU A 32 -27.05 10.03 10.37
CA LEU A 32 -26.01 8.99 10.33
C LEU A 32 -24.62 9.54 10.65
N ILE A 33 -24.36 10.82 10.36
CA ILE A 33 -23.08 11.48 10.63
C ILE A 33 -22.81 11.59 12.15
N TYR A 34 -23.84 11.51 13.00
CA TYR A 34 -23.67 11.48 14.45
C TYR A 34 -23.25 10.11 14.99
N LYS A 35 -23.38 9.03 14.20
CA LYS A 35 -22.94 7.70 14.62
C LYS A 35 -21.40 7.67 14.70
N PRO A 36 -20.79 7.33 15.85
CA PRO A 36 -19.34 7.40 16.04
C PRO A 36 -18.53 6.67 14.96
N PHE A 37 -18.89 5.44 14.63
CA PHE A 37 -18.17 4.64 13.61
C PHE A 37 -18.28 5.23 12.21
N VAL A 38 -19.47 5.70 11.81
CA VAL A 38 -19.69 6.36 10.51
C VAL A 38 -18.87 7.66 10.44
N ASN A 39 -18.87 8.42 11.52
CA ASN A 39 -18.15 9.68 11.58
C ASN A 39 -16.62 9.49 11.54
N VAL A 40 -16.09 8.45 12.22
CA VAL A 40 -14.68 8.05 12.15
C VAL A 40 -14.30 7.59 10.76
N TYR A 41 -15.13 6.75 10.14
CA TYR A 41 -14.91 6.28 8.78
C TYR A 41 -14.84 7.43 7.77
N LEU A 42 -15.81 8.35 7.82
CA LEU A 42 -15.81 9.53 6.95
C LEU A 42 -14.62 10.46 7.24
N GLY A 43 -14.21 10.60 8.50
CA GLY A 43 -13.00 11.32 8.90
C GLY A 43 -11.73 10.73 8.31
N ALA A 44 -11.57 9.39 8.38
CA ALA A 44 -10.44 8.68 7.81
C ALA A 44 -10.41 8.75 6.28
N ALA A 45 -11.56 8.59 5.62
CA ALA A 45 -11.71 8.78 4.18
C ALA A 45 -11.33 10.21 3.76
N HIS A 46 -11.72 11.22 4.55
CA HIS A 46 -11.35 12.60 4.28
C HIS A 46 -9.84 12.83 4.37
N LEU A 47 -9.19 12.29 5.40
CA LEU A 47 -7.73 12.35 5.56
C LEU A 47 -7.00 11.62 4.43
N LYS A 48 -7.50 10.45 4.00
CA LYS A 48 -6.98 9.71 2.84
C LYS A 48 -7.11 10.51 1.54
N TRP A 49 -8.17 11.29 1.38
CA TRP A 49 -8.30 12.20 0.25
C TRP A 49 -7.32 13.38 0.34
N LEU A 50 -7.15 13.97 1.53
CA LEU A 50 -6.24 15.10 1.76
C LEU A 50 -4.77 14.76 1.57
N SER A 51 -4.36 13.53 1.89
CA SER A 51 -2.97 13.08 1.74
C SER A 51 -2.50 13.05 0.30
N ASN A 52 -3.41 12.92 -0.67
CA ASN A 52 -3.10 12.96 -2.12
C ASN A 52 -3.84 14.11 -2.81
N PHE A 53 -4.08 15.22 -2.11
CA PHE A 53 -4.81 16.35 -2.66
C PHE A 53 -4.07 16.95 -3.87
N GLU A 54 -4.78 17.10 -5.00
CA GLU A 54 -4.23 17.47 -6.32
C GLU A 54 -3.19 16.47 -6.86
N GLN A 55 -3.31 15.18 -6.50
CA GLN A 55 -2.39 14.11 -6.93
C GLN A 55 -0.94 14.29 -6.45
N ILE A 56 -0.73 15.19 -5.48
CA ILE A 56 0.54 15.44 -4.82
C ILE A 56 0.44 14.85 -3.42
N GLU A 57 1.46 14.08 -3.03
CA GLU A 57 1.59 13.59 -1.65
C GLU A 57 1.78 14.79 -0.73
N ARG A 58 0.84 14.98 0.20
CA ARG A 58 0.80 16.13 1.11
C ARG A 58 1.39 15.78 2.45
N SER A 59 2.04 16.75 3.07
CA SER A 59 2.58 16.61 4.43
C SER A 59 1.46 16.44 5.46
N GLU A 60 1.81 15.83 6.59
CA GLU A 60 0.91 15.70 7.74
C GLU A 60 0.40 17.07 8.23
N GLU A 61 1.27 18.09 8.23
CA GLU A 61 0.87 19.46 8.54
C GLU A 61 -0.20 19.97 7.58
N PHE A 62 -0.02 19.76 6.27
CA PHE A 62 -1.02 20.15 5.29
C PHE A 62 -2.35 19.43 5.56
N MET A 63 -2.31 18.12 5.80
CA MET A 63 -3.51 17.32 6.08
C MET A 63 -4.26 17.87 7.31
N VAL A 64 -3.58 18.08 8.43
CA VAL A 64 -4.16 18.60 9.68
C VAL A 64 -4.77 19.99 9.48
N ARG A 65 -4.05 20.89 8.82
CA ARG A 65 -4.49 22.27 8.60
C ARG A 65 -5.65 22.33 7.61
N ALA A 66 -5.61 21.52 6.56
CA ALA A 66 -6.66 21.43 5.55
C ALA A 66 -7.95 20.78 6.09
N TYR A 67 -7.84 19.82 7.01
CA TYR A 67 -8.98 19.07 7.55
C TYR A 67 -10.05 19.98 8.18
N LYS A 68 -9.64 21.02 8.92
CA LYS A 68 -10.58 22.05 9.45
C LYS A 68 -10.55 23.36 8.69
N GLY A 69 -9.40 23.75 8.13
CA GLY A 69 -9.23 25.04 7.46
C GLY A 69 -9.71 25.07 6.00
N GLY A 70 -9.90 23.91 5.39
CA GLY A 70 -10.06 23.76 3.95
C GLY A 70 -8.72 23.84 3.21
N THR A 71 -8.65 23.20 2.05
CA THR A 71 -7.41 23.07 1.26
C THR A 71 -6.81 24.41 0.86
N LYS A 72 -7.65 25.41 0.54
CA LYS A 72 -7.21 26.78 0.19
C LYS A 72 -6.52 27.54 1.34
N LYS A 73 -6.80 27.18 2.60
CA LYS A 73 -6.22 27.85 3.79
C LYS A 73 -5.20 26.96 4.51
N ALA A 74 -4.84 25.82 3.92
CA ALA A 74 -3.94 24.85 4.55
C ALA A 74 -2.57 25.44 4.88
N THR A 75 -2.09 26.43 4.12
CA THR A 75 -0.82 27.15 4.36
C THR A 75 -1.00 28.50 5.07
N HIS A 76 -2.24 28.98 5.22
CA HIS A 76 -2.52 30.31 5.78
C HIS A 76 -2.32 30.37 7.31
N LYS A 77 -1.80 31.48 7.83
CA LYS A 77 -1.46 31.66 9.26
C LYS A 77 -2.63 31.36 10.22
N SER A 78 -3.87 31.60 9.77
CA SER A 78 -5.08 31.32 10.55
C SER A 78 -5.31 29.83 10.88
N THR A 79 -4.67 28.90 10.17
CA THR A 79 -4.80 27.45 10.41
C THR A 79 -3.66 26.87 11.26
N LEU A 80 -2.63 27.66 11.59
CA LEU A 80 -1.48 27.21 12.40
C LEU A 80 -1.90 26.69 13.77
N LYS A 81 -2.94 27.28 14.38
CA LYS A 81 -3.48 26.81 15.66
C LYS A 81 -3.89 25.34 15.60
N TYR A 82 -4.40 24.84 14.47
CA TYR A 82 -4.76 23.43 14.33
C TYR A 82 -3.53 22.52 14.34
N TRP A 83 -2.43 22.95 13.73
CA TRP A 83 -1.17 22.21 13.72
C TRP A 83 -0.52 22.18 15.11
N HIS A 84 -0.44 23.31 15.80
CA HIS A 84 0.09 23.35 17.16
C HIS A 84 -0.71 22.48 18.15
N ASN A 85 -2.04 22.52 18.06
CA ASN A 85 -2.90 21.66 18.88
C ASN A 85 -2.73 20.18 18.54
N TYR A 86 -2.44 19.85 17.28
CA TYR A 86 -2.18 18.49 16.87
C TYR A 86 -0.84 17.99 17.43
N LEU A 87 0.23 18.80 17.34
CA LEU A 87 1.54 18.45 17.88
C LEU A 87 1.49 18.25 19.40
N SER A 88 0.82 19.14 20.14
CA SER A 88 0.69 19.00 21.60
C SER A 88 -0.03 17.71 22.03
N VAL A 89 -1.00 17.25 21.23
CA VAL A 89 -1.66 15.96 21.46
C VAL A 89 -0.78 14.80 20.99
N LYS A 90 -0.11 14.92 19.84
CA LYS A 90 0.75 13.86 19.30
C LYS A 90 1.92 13.54 20.22
N GLU A 91 2.51 14.54 20.86
CA GLU A 91 3.60 14.40 21.82
C GLU A 91 3.15 13.79 23.16
N THR A 92 1.88 13.95 23.53
CA THR A 92 1.30 13.38 24.76
C THR A 92 0.71 11.99 24.56
N LEU A 93 0.47 11.59 23.31
CA LEU A 93 0.06 10.23 22.98
C LEU A 93 1.28 9.29 23.07
N PRO A 94 1.13 8.09 23.66
CA PRO A 94 2.19 7.11 23.65
C PRO A 94 2.66 6.88 22.20
N THR A 95 3.96 6.99 21.94
CA THR A 95 4.54 6.61 20.65
C THR A 95 4.08 5.20 20.34
N ARG A 96 3.29 5.08 19.26
CA ARG A 96 2.41 3.94 18.96
C ARG A 96 3.19 2.63 18.86
N THR A 97 3.43 1.99 20.00
CA THR A 97 3.41 0.53 20.11
C THR A 97 1.95 0.13 20.25
N VAL A 98 1.29 -0.03 19.10
CA VAL A 98 0.09 -0.88 18.90
C VAL A 98 -1.07 -0.63 19.89
N PHE A 99 -2.08 0.14 19.46
CA PHE A 99 -3.43 0.01 20.01
C PHE A 99 -3.97 -1.38 19.60
N GLU A 100 -3.80 -2.37 20.46
CA GLU A 100 -4.68 -3.53 20.50
C GLU A 100 -6.06 -3.03 20.93
N VAL A 101 -6.98 -2.97 19.99
CA VAL A 101 -8.40 -2.95 20.32
C VAL A 101 -8.72 -4.34 20.83
N ALA A 102 -8.84 -4.47 22.15
CA ALA A 102 -9.30 -5.69 22.80
C ALA A 102 -10.69 -6.10 22.23
N PRO A 103 -10.93 -7.37 21.91
CA PRO A 103 -12.27 -7.84 21.56
C PRO A 103 -13.19 -7.73 22.79
N VAL A 104 -14.37 -7.15 22.59
CA VAL A 104 -15.46 -7.19 23.57
C VAL A 104 -15.83 -8.66 23.84
N PRO A 105 -15.96 -9.11 25.10
CA PRO A 105 -16.30 -10.49 25.40
C PRO A 105 -17.79 -10.71 25.18
N ASN A 106 -18.17 -11.46 24.15
CA ASN A 106 -19.44 -12.16 24.13
C ASN A 106 -19.23 -13.61 24.58
N ALA A 107 -20.13 -14.03 25.45
CA ALA A 107 -20.04 -15.19 26.31
C ALA A 107 -20.22 -16.54 25.59
N LEU A 108 -19.65 -17.55 26.26
CA LEU A 108 -20.01 -18.98 26.32
C LEU A 108 -19.63 -19.91 25.15
N SER A 109 -18.63 -20.76 25.46
CA SER A 109 -18.48 -22.22 25.20
C SER A 109 -18.53 -22.71 23.74
N ALA A 110 -17.67 -23.61 23.25
CA ALA A 110 -16.68 -24.49 23.85
C ALA A 110 -15.70 -24.99 22.77
N SER A 111 -14.62 -25.60 23.25
CA SER A 111 -13.72 -26.53 22.56
C SER A 111 -12.52 -25.94 21.80
N ALA A 112 -11.39 -26.12 22.47
CA ALA A 112 -10.03 -25.83 22.08
C ALA A 112 -9.63 -26.46 20.73
N THR A 113 -8.93 -25.67 19.92
CA THR A 113 -7.79 -26.15 19.14
C THR A 113 -6.75 -25.04 19.10
N ALA A 114 -5.56 -25.33 19.62
CA ALA A 114 -4.48 -24.39 19.80
C ALA A 114 -3.98 -23.86 18.44
N VAL A 115 -4.32 -22.62 18.12
CA VAL A 115 -3.69 -21.88 17.01
C VAL A 115 -2.58 -21.02 17.61
N SER A 116 -1.35 -21.43 17.31
CA SER A 116 -0.10 -20.77 17.65
C SER A 116 -0.19 -19.25 17.48
N THR A 117 -0.23 -18.53 18.61
CA THR A 117 -0.05 -17.09 18.68
C THR A 117 1.35 -16.76 18.13
N ARG A 118 1.43 -16.27 16.89
CA ARG A 118 2.67 -15.73 16.33
C ARG A 118 3.13 -14.59 17.24
N LYS A 119 4.15 -14.86 18.06
CA LYS A 119 4.89 -13.87 18.85
C LYS A 119 5.26 -12.70 17.95
N ARG A 120 4.91 -11.49 18.38
CA ARG A 120 5.40 -10.23 17.80
C ARG A 120 6.92 -10.32 17.65
N THR A 121 7.40 -10.37 16.41
CA THR A 121 8.81 -10.38 16.09
C THR A 121 9.39 -8.99 16.27
N ASN A 122 10.45 -8.88 17.08
CA ASN A 122 11.32 -7.71 17.11
C ASN A 122 11.70 -7.32 15.67
N PRO A 123 11.80 -6.02 15.33
CA PRO A 123 12.19 -5.56 13.99
C PRO A 123 13.56 -6.12 13.53
N ALA A 124 14.39 -6.58 14.45
CA ALA A 124 15.66 -7.26 14.17
C ALA A 124 15.54 -8.71 13.64
N LYS A 125 14.32 -9.24 13.40
CA LYS A 125 14.13 -10.68 13.10
C LYS A 125 13.17 -10.97 11.95
N ILE A 126 12.96 -10.03 11.03
CA ILE A 126 12.16 -10.30 9.83
C ILE A 126 13.01 -11.10 8.84
N THR A 127 12.64 -12.35 8.62
CA THR A 127 13.26 -13.25 7.65
C THR A 127 12.36 -13.42 6.43
N TRP A 128 12.95 -13.80 5.31
CA TRP A 128 12.22 -14.18 4.11
C TRP A 128 11.16 -15.26 4.38
N ASP A 129 11.52 -16.28 5.16
CA ASP A 129 10.63 -17.38 5.55
C ASP A 129 9.39 -16.92 6.35
N SER A 130 9.44 -15.74 6.98
CA SER A 130 8.28 -15.16 7.67
C SER A 130 7.31 -14.44 6.73
N ARG A 131 7.76 -14.13 5.52
CA ARG A 131 7.04 -13.33 4.51
C ARG A 131 6.71 -14.09 3.24
N THR A 132 7.09 -15.36 3.14
CA THR A 132 7.04 -16.13 1.89
C THR A 132 6.65 -17.57 2.17
N SER A 133 6.01 -18.23 1.20
CA SER A 133 5.69 -19.65 1.28
C SER A 133 6.96 -20.51 1.17
N PRO A 134 7.00 -21.73 1.72
CA PRO A 134 8.11 -22.66 1.52
C PRO A 134 8.38 -22.95 0.03
N GLU A 135 7.34 -23.01 -0.78
CA GLU A 135 7.43 -23.26 -2.22
C GLU A 135 8.15 -22.11 -2.93
N ASP A 136 7.71 -20.88 -2.69
CA ASP A 136 8.32 -19.69 -3.29
C ASP A 136 9.76 -19.47 -2.77
N MET A 137 10.06 -19.87 -1.53
CA MET A 137 11.43 -19.88 -1.00
C MET A 137 12.33 -20.87 -1.73
N GLU A 138 11.84 -22.06 -2.06
CA GLU A 138 12.61 -23.03 -2.84
C GLU A 138 12.91 -22.49 -4.24
N GLU A 139 11.94 -21.82 -4.87
CA GLU A 139 12.15 -21.15 -6.17
C GLU A 139 13.23 -20.05 -6.08
N MET A 140 13.25 -19.27 -5.00
CA MET A 140 14.32 -18.29 -4.75
C MET A 140 15.70 -18.95 -4.59
N TRP A 141 15.80 -20.06 -3.87
CA TRP A 141 17.07 -20.80 -3.73
C TRP A 141 17.53 -21.46 -5.04
N ASN A 142 16.60 -21.82 -5.93
CA ASN A 142 16.90 -22.37 -7.24
C ASN A 142 17.37 -21.28 -8.23
N ASN A 143 17.12 -20.00 -7.95
CA ASN A 143 17.66 -18.91 -8.76
C ASN A 143 19.17 -18.76 -8.52
N ALA A 144 19.97 -18.92 -9.58
CA ALA A 144 21.43 -18.89 -9.50
C ALA A 144 22.00 -17.56 -8.99
N ASN A 145 21.36 -16.43 -9.31
CA ASN A 145 21.83 -15.12 -8.89
C ASN A 145 21.52 -14.87 -7.41
N VAL A 146 20.31 -15.23 -6.98
CA VAL A 146 19.89 -15.12 -5.57
C VAL A 146 20.72 -16.04 -4.68
N SER A 147 20.82 -17.32 -5.02
CA SER A 147 21.61 -18.28 -4.23
C SER A 147 23.07 -17.83 -4.10
N LYS A 148 23.68 -17.30 -5.17
CA LYS A 148 25.02 -16.72 -5.13
C LYS A 148 25.12 -15.53 -4.18
N GLU A 149 24.15 -14.61 -4.22
CA GLU A 149 24.10 -13.43 -3.34
C GLU A 149 23.92 -13.82 -1.87
N TRP A 150 23.00 -14.74 -1.58
CA TRP A 150 22.73 -15.25 -0.24
C TRP A 150 23.92 -16.03 0.32
N ASN A 151 24.55 -16.89 -0.48
CA ASN A 151 25.76 -17.62 -0.08
C ASN A 151 26.92 -16.66 0.22
N LYS A 152 27.12 -15.63 -0.60
CA LYS A 152 28.15 -14.60 -0.36
C LYS A 152 27.90 -13.82 0.93
N SER A 153 26.63 -13.63 1.30
CA SER A 153 26.21 -12.95 2.52
C SER A 153 26.17 -13.87 3.75
N GLY A 154 26.50 -15.16 3.60
CA GLY A 154 26.48 -16.15 4.68
C GLY A 154 25.07 -16.54 5.15
N GLU A 155 24.05 -16.28 4.34
CA GLU A 155 22.67 -16.67 4.64
C GLU A 155 22.49 -18.18 4.51
N LYS A 156 21.57 -18.74 5.30
CA LYS A 156 21.26 -20.18 5.31
C LYS A 156 19.78 -20.40 5.08
N ARG A 157 19.43 -21.51 4.40
CA ARG A 157 18.05 -21.97 4.22
C ARG A 157 17.30 -21.95 5.57
N GLY A 158 16.09 -21.37 5.59
CA GLY A 158 15.26 -21.21 6.79
C GLY A 158 15.61 -20.03 7.70
N LYS A 159 16.66 -19.25 7.40
CA LYS A 159 17.11 -18.11 8.22
C LYS A 159 17.52 -16.89 7.40
N VAL A 160 17.08 -16.81 6.14
CA VAL A 160 17.50 -15.73 5.24
C VAL A 160 16.93 -14.41 5.73
N ARG A 161 17.80 -13.47 6.09
CA ARG A 161 17.38 -12.14 6.56
C ARG A 161 17.04 -11.24 5.39
N LEU A 162 16.04 -10.37 5.58
CA LEU A 162 15.80 -9.27 4.64
C LEU A 162 16.87 -8.18 4.82
N SER A 163 17.21 -7.50 3.72
CA SER A 163 18.07 -6.32 3.75
C SER A 163 17.36 -5.16 4.44
N HIS A 164 18.11 -4.28 5.10
CA HIS A 164 17.57 -3.14 5.85
C HIS A 164 18.34 -1.87 5.53
N ASP A 165 17.64 -0.75 5.38
CA ASP A 165 18.26 0.55 5.14
C ASP A 165 18.82 1.15 6.45
N THR A 166 19.34 2.38 6.37
CA THR A 166 19.86 3.11 7.54
C THR A 166 18.80 3.38 8.60
N GLU A 167 17.51 3.40 8.21
CA GLU A 167 16.35 3.57 9.09
C GLU A 167 15.76 2.25 9.57
N LYS A 168 16.41 1.11 9.27
CA LYS A 168 15.94 -0.25 9.60
C LYS A 168 14.62 -0.61 8.93
N ARG A 169 14.34 -0.08 7.74
CA ARG A 169 13.22 -0.49 6.90
C ARG A 169 13.63 -1.67 6.02
N PRO A 170 12.84 -2.76 5.98
CA PRO A 170 13.17 -3.93 5.17
C PRO A 170 12.96 -3.64 3.68
N TYR A 171 13.95 -3.98 2.86
CA TYR A 171 13.91 -3.83 1.41
C TYR A 171 14.49 -5.06 0.70
N LEU A 172 14.15 -5.23 -0.57
CA LEU A 172 14.73 -6.27 -1.42
C LEU A 172 15.96 -5.75 -2.17
N SER A 173 17.00 -6.58 -2.25
CA SER A 173 18.08 -6.32 -3.20
C SER A 173 17.53 -6.32 -4.64
N ARG A 174 18.26 -5.71 -5.58
CA ARG A 174 17.89 -5.76 -7.01
C ARG A 174 17.83 -7.20 -7.52
N THR A 175 18.74 -8.05 -7.04
CA THR A 175 18.79 -9.47 -7.39
C THR A 175 17.56 -10.21 -6.88
N GLU A 176 17.21 -10.01 -5.61
CA GLU A 176 16.05 -10.61 -4.98
C GLU A 176 14.74 -10.18 -5.66
N GLN A 177 14.56 -8.86 -5.84
CA GLN A 177 13.38 -8.30 -6.49
C GLN A 177 13.20 -8.84 -7.91
N ARG A 178 14.30 -8.91 -8.68
CA ARG A 178 14.27 -9.43 -10.05
C ARG A 178 13.88 -10.91 -10.07
N ALA A 179 14.42 -11.72 -9.17
CA ALA A 179 14.07 -13.13 -9.09
C ALA A 179 12.59 -13.32 -8.75
N VAL A 180 12.03 -12.56 -7.80
CA VAL A 180 10.59 -12.60 -7.49
C VAL A 180 9.76 -12.26 -8.73
N ALA A 181 10.14 -11.23 -9.49
CA ALA A 181 9.45 -10.86 -10.74
C ALA A 181 9.53 -11.98 -11.79
N GLU A 182 10.70 -12.56 -12.01
CA GLU A 182 10.92 -13.67 -12.97
C GLU A 182 10.08 -14.89 -12.60
N ILE A 183 10.08 -15.28 -11.32
CA ILE A 183 9.31 -16.41 -10.81
C ILE A 183 7.81 -16.18 -11.02
N ILE A 184 7.28 -15.04 -10.58
CA ILE A 184 5.85 -14.71 -10.70
C ILE A 184 5.40 -14.74 -12.16
N LEU A 185 6.19 -14.14 -13.06
CA LEU A 185 5.88 -14.11 -14.47
C LEU A 185 5.90 -15.50 -15.08
N ALA A 186 6.91 -16.32 -14.77
CA ALA A 186 7.00 -17.69 -15.26
C ALA A 186 5.83 -18.57 -14.80
N LYS A 187 5.41 -18.42 -13.53
CA LYS A 187 4.38 -19.26 -12.90
C LYS A 187 2.95 -18.88 -13.28
N HIS A 188 2.69 -17.59 -13.49
CA HIS A 188 1.32 -17.08 -13.60
C HIS A 188 1.03 -16.25 -14.85
N PHE A 189 2.06 -15.75 -15.53
CA PHE A 189 1.92 -14.81 -16.65
C PHE A 189 2.80 -15.20 -17.83
N SER A 190 2.98 -16.51 -18.06
CA SER A 190 3.86 -17.05 -19.10
C SER A 190 3.48 -16.62 -20.52
N THR A 191 2.22 -16.23 -20.74
CA THR A 191 1.72 -15.71 -22.02
C THR A 191 1.69 -14.18 -22.10
N SER A 192 2.04 -13.48 -21.01
CA SER A 192 1.98 -12.03 -20.94
C SER A 192 3.23 -11.38 -21.54
N VAL A 193 3.07 -10.21 -22.16
CA VAL A 193 4.17 -9.41 -22.74
C VAL A 193 5.00 -8.70 -21.65
N VAL A 194 4.57 -8.78 -20.38
CA VAL A 194 5.21 -8.09 -19.26
C VAL A 194 6.60 -8.64 -18.98
N LYS A 195 7.61 -7.77 -19.07
CA LYS A 195 9.01 -8.11 -18.78
C LYS A 195 9.33 -7.94 -17.29
N PRO A 196 10.20 -8.79 -16.70
CA PRO A 196 10.63 -8.63 -15.30
C PRO A 196 11.24 -7.26 -15.00
N THR A 197 11.97 -6.68 -15.97
CA THR A 197 12.60 -5.36 -15.84
C THR A 197 11.58 -4.24 -15.65
N VAL A 198 10.41 -4.33 -16.30
CA VAL A 198 9.32 -3.36 -16.14
C VAL A 198 8.77 -3.42 -14.72
N LEU A 199 8.54 -4.62 -14.19
CA LEU A 199 8.07 -4.79 -12.81
C LEU A 199 9.08 -4.28 -11.78
N CYS A 200 10.38 -4.54 -11.99
CA CYS A 200 11.44 -4.04 -11.12
C CYS A 200 11.48 -2.51 -11.12
N ALA A 201 11.43 -1.88 -12.30
CA ALA A 201 11.43 -0.44 -12.44
C ALA A 201 10.19 0.21 -11.80
N ILE A 202 9.01 -0.41 -11.95
CA ILE A 202 7.78 0.04 -11.25
C ILE A 202 7.98 -0.01 -9.73
N ALA A 203 8.47 -1.12 -9.17
CA ALA A 203 8.69 -1.22 -7.73
C ALA A 203 9.78 -0.24 -7.22
N ASP A 204 10.82 0.04 -8.01
CA ASP A 204 11.81 1.07 -7.69
C ASP A 204 11.16 2.46 -7.57
N VAL A 205 10.28 2.81 -8.52
CA VAL A 205 9.55 4.10 -8.53
C VAL A 205 8.49 4.17 -7.43
N VAL A 206 7.80 3.07 -7.17
CA VAL A 206 6.60 3.03 -6.33
C VAL A 206 6.91 2.86 -4.84
N SER A 207 7.88 2.01 -4.52
CA SER A 207 8.19 1.63 -3.14
C SER A 207 9.67 1.72 -2.78
N MET A 208 10.56 2.09 -3.72
CA MET A 208 12.01 2.04 -3.52
C MET A 208 12.50 0.64 -3.05
N ARG A 209 11.80 -0.42 -3.48
CA ARG A 209 11.99 -1.82 -3.06
C ARG A 209 11.66 -2.13 -1.60
N PHE A 210 11.04 -1.22 -0.86
CA PHE A 210 10.64 -1.49 0.51
C PHE A 210 9.54 -2.54 0.56
N VAL A 211 9.75 -3.59 1.37
CA VAL A 211 8.84 -4.73 1.49
C VAL A 211 7.48 -4.31 2.03
N ASN A 212 7.47 -3.33 2.94
CA ASN A 212 6.23 -2.79 3.51
C ASN A 212 5.62 -1.66 2.66
N GLY A 213 6.31 -1.19 1.62
CA GLY A 213 5.92 -0.05 0.80
C GLY A 213 6.31 1.32 1.38
N VAL A 214 5.81 2.39 0.75
CA VAL A 214 6.11 3.80 1.07
C VAL A 214 4.82 4.61 1.14
N GLY A 215 4.67 5.40 2.21
CA GLY A 215 3.50 6.26 2.39
C GLY A 215 2.20 5.44 2.42
N GLN A 216 1.30 5.71 1.48
CA GLN A 216 0.03 4.99 1.35
C GLN A 216 0.09 3.76 0.46
N ARG A 217 1.20 3.58 -0.26
CA ARG A 217 1.39 2.46 -1.18
C ARG A 217 1.91 1.27 -0.39
N THR A 218 1.04 0.28 -0.22
CA THR A 218 1.35 -0.90 0.58
C THR A 218 2.18 -1.89 -0.24
N GLY A 219 3.22 -2.43 0.38
CA GLY A 219 4.00 -3.50 -0.23
C GLY A 219 4.96 -3.03 -1.32
N LEU A 220 5.66 -4.00 -1.89
CA LEU A 220 6.65 -3.81 -2.95
C LEU A 220 6.08 -3.13 -4.20
N MET A 221 4.86 -3.48 -4.58
CA MET A 221 4.22 -3.00 -5.82
C MET A 221 3.22 -1.87 -5.59
N GLY A 222 2.97 -1.47 -4.34
CA GLY A 222 2.12 -0.33 -4.01
C GLY A 222 0.66 -0.43 -4.42
N ILE A 223 0.17 -1.65 -4.68
CA ILE A 223 -1.23 -1.93 -5.00
C ILE A 223 -2.07 -1.79 -3.74
N ASP A 224 -3.23 -1.15 -3.84
CA ASP A 224 -4.16 -1.08 -2.72
C ASP A 224 -5.04 -2.34 -2.63
N TYR A 225 -5.51 -2.62 -1.41
CA TYR A 225 -6.29 -3.82 -1.12
C TYR A 225 -7.56 -3.97 -1.99
N PRO A 226 -8.36 -2.91 -2.24
CA PRO A 226 -9.49 -2.99 -3.17
C PRO A 226 -9.07 -3.42 -4.58
N THR A 227 -8.05 -2.78 -5.17
CA THR A 227 -7.57 -3.12 -6.52
C THR A 227 -7.10 -4.57 -6.59
N ALA A 228 -6.33 -5.03 -5.59
CA ALA A 228 -5.89 -6.43 -5.55
C ALA A 228 -7.06 -7.43 -5.55
N ARG A 229 -8.16 -7.12 -4.85
CA ARG A 229 -9.34 -7.97 -4.80
C ARG A 229 -10.14 -7.96 -6.12
N ASP A 230 -10.22 -6.80 -6.75
CA ASP A 230 -11.10 -6.58 -7.91
C ASP A 230 -10.47 -7.03 -9.24
N LEU A 231 -9.15 -7.22 -9.30
CA LEU A 231 -8.45 -7.70 -10.49
C LEU A 231 -8.84 -9.14 -10.92
N GLY A 232 -9.45 -9.94 -10.03
CA GLY A 232 -9.98 -11.27 -10.37
C GLY A 232 -8.94 -12.40 -10.50
N TYR A 233 -7.67 -12.10 -10.23
CA TYR A 233 -6.55 -13.04 -10.27
C TYR A 233 -6.48 -13.91 -9.01
N LYS A 234 -6.34 -15.24 -9.18
CA LYS A 234 -6.49 -16.24 -8.10
C LYS A 234 -5.20 -16.98 -7.68
N GLY A 235 -4.05 -16.62 -8.26
CA GLY A 235 -2.76 -17.27 -7.97
C GLY A 235 -2.31 -17.08 -6.53
N TYR A 236 -2.68 -15.95 -5.91
CA TYR A 236 -2.51 -15.68 -4.49
C TYR A 236 -3.82 -15.18 -3.88
N ILE A 237 -4.09 -15.53 -2.62
CA ILE A 237 -5.27 -15.10 -1.88
C ILE A 237 -4.90 -13.96 -0.94
N VAL A 238 -5.52 -12.80 -1.10
CA VAL A 238 -5.37 -11.66 -0.19
C VAL A 238 -6.56 -11.67 0.78
N LYS A 239 -6.29 -11.90 2.06
CA LYS A 239 -7.28 -11.87 3.14
C LYS A 239 -7.21 -10.56 3.94
N SER A 240 -6.07 -9.90 3.92
CA SER A 240 -5.78 -8.69 4.66
C SER A 240 -4.79 -7.78 3.94
N LEU A 241 -4.70 -6.53 4.37
CA LEU A 241 -3.71 -5.58 3.87
C LEU A 241 -2.27 -6.05 4.14
N GLU A 242 -2.04 -6.81 5.21
CA GLU A 242 -0.71 -7.33 5.56
C GLU A 242 -0.21 -8.34 4.52
N ASP A 243 -1.09 -9.07 3.85
CA ASP A 243 -0.70 -10.03 2.81
C ASP A 243 0.01 -9.31 1.64
N LEU A 244 -0.35 -8.06 1.35
CA LEU A 244 0.31 -7.24 0.33
C LEU A 244 1.75 -6.82 0.69
N THR A 245 2.16 -7.00 1.96
CA THR A 245 3.55 -6.80 2.40
C THR A 245 4.43 -8.04 2.17
N THR A 246 3.85 -9.14 1.69
CA THR A 246 4.64 -10.30 1.26
C THR A 246 5.14 -10.07 -0.17
N PRO A 247 6.46 -10.21 -0.44
CA PRO A 247 7.03 -9.89 -1.75
C PRO A 247 6.34 -10.55 -2.94
N PHE A 248 6.04 -11.84 -2.84
CA PHE A 248 5.42 -12.62 -3.92
C PHE A 248 3.98 -12.18 -4.18
N VAL A 249 3.16 -12.01 -3.15
CA VAL A 249 1.79 -11.52 -3.30
C VAL A 249 1.78 -10.11 -3.88
N SER A 250 2.62 -9.23 -3.36
CA SER A 250 2.74 -7.87 -3.86
C SER A 250 3.13 -7.85 -5.34
N MET A 251 4.18 -8.61 -5.71
CA MET A 251 4.64 -8.73 -7.10
C MET A 251 3.57 -9.32 -8.01
N TYR A 252 2.86 -10.35 -7.57
CA TYR A 252 1.76 -10.98 -8.29
C TYR A 252 0.67 -10.00 -8.68
N PHE A 253 0.14 -9.24 -7.72
CA PHE A 253 -0.91 -8.25 -8.00
C PHE A 253 -0.38 -7.04 -8.78
N GLY A 254 0.90 -6.68 -8.61
CA GLY A 254 1.55 -5.69 -9.47
C GLY A 254 1.60 -6.16 -10.93
N ALA A 255 2.04 -7.40 -11.17
CA ALA A 255 2.07 -8.00 -12.51
C ALA A 255 0.67 -8.11 -13.13
N ALA A 256 -0.32 -8.53 -12.34
CA ALA A 256 -1.72 -8.58 -12.76
C ALA A 256 -2.24 -7.20 -13.19
N ASN A 257 -1.92 -6.14 -12.42
CA ASN A 257 -2.34 -4.78 -12.76
C ASN A 257 -1.64 -4.28 -14.03
N VAL A 258 -0.33 -4.54 -14.19
CA VAL A 258 0.38 -4.19 -15.43
C VAL A 258 -0.22 -4.90 -16.64
N ALA A 259 -0.52 -6.19 -16.52
CA ALA A 259 -1.16 -6.97 -17.60
C ALA A 259 -2.56 -6.45 -17.93
N TRP A 260 -3.35 -6.08 -16.93
CA TRP A 260 -4.66 -5.46 -17.15
C TRP A 260 -4.54 -4.08 -17.82
N LEU A 261 -3.57 -3.27 -17.40
CA LEU A 261 -3.30 -1.95 -17.98
C LEU A 261 -2.78 -2.01 -19.41
N SER A 262 -2.03 -3.07 -19.79
CA SER A 262 -1.55 -3.23 -21.16
C SER A 262 -2.68 -3.45 -22.17
N GLU A 263 -3.84 -3.94 -21.73
CA GLU A 263 -5.02 -4.18 -22.58
C GLU A 263 -6.21 -3.29 -22.18
N TYR A 264 -5.93 -2.17 -21.49
CA TYR A 264 -6.97 -1.32 -20.91
C TYR A 264 -7.97 -0.79 -21.98
N GLU A 265 -9.27 -0.98 -21.71
CA GLU A 265 -10.39 -0.73 -22.63
C GLU A 265 -10.37 -1.59 -23.92
N GLY A 266 -9.82 -2.81 -23.83
CA GLY A 266 -9.82 -3.76 -24.94
C GLY A 266 -8.86 -3.40 -26.08
N ARG A 267 -7.87 -2.53 -25.80
CA ARG A 267 -6.84 -2.15 -26.76
C ARG A 267 -5.47 -2.21 -26.13
N GLU A 268 -4.47 -2.57 -26.94
CA GLU A 268 -3.07 -2.53 -26.54
C GLU A 268 -2.66 -1.08 -26.21
N ARG A 269 -2.00 -0.91 -25.06
CA ARG A 269 -1.54 0.38 -24.55
C ARG A 269 -0.03 0.51 -24.67
N SER A 270 0.44 1.75 -24.85
CA SER A 270 1.88 2.03 -24.84
C SER A 270 2.49 1.79 -23.45
N PRO A 271 3.78 1.43 -23.36
CA PRO A 271 4.46 1.29 -22.08
C PRO A 271 4.38 2.54 -21.19
N GLN A 272 4.44 3.74 -21.80
CA GLN A 272 4.28 4.99 -21.09
C GLN A 272 2.88 5.12 -20.44
N PHE A 273 1.83 4.81 -21.20
CA PHE A 273 0.47 4.79 -20.66
C PHE A 273 0.36 3.81 -19.49
N VAL A 274 0.90 2.60 -19.63
CA VAL A 274 0.83 1.57 -18.60
C VAL A 274 1.48 2.04 -17.30
N VAL A 275 2.68 2.62 -17.38
CA VAL A 275 3.41 3.10 -16.18
C VAL A 275 2.70 4.29 -15.54
N GLU A 276 2.25 5.27 -16.32
CA GLU A 276 1.51 6.42 -15.77
C GLU A 276 0.17 6.00 -15.16
N ALA A 277 -0.56 5.12 -15.84
CA ALA A 277 -1.81 4.56 -15.35
C ALA A 277 -1.61 3.73 -14.07
N TYR A 278 -0.50 3.02 -13.96
CA TYR A 278 -0.17 2.25 -12.76
C TYR A 278 0.01 3.16 -11.54
N ILE A 279 0.64 4.32 -11.74
CA ILE A 279 0.99 5.21 -10.63
C ILE A 279 -0.16 6.16 -10.25
N SER A 280 -0.91 6.63 -11.24
CA SER A 280 -1.91 7.70 -11.10
C SER A 280 -3.35 7.24 -11.36
N GLY A 281 -3.54 6.02 -11.86
CA GLY A 281 -4.82 5.48 -12.34
C GLY A 281 -5.04 5.77 -13.83
N PRO A 282 -5.67 4.85 -14.60
CA PRO A 282 -5.81 4.97 -16.06
C PRO A 282 -6.66 6.16 -16.51
N GLN A 283 -7.57 6.64 -15.65
CA GLN A 283 -8.40 7.82 -15.93
C GLN A 283 -7.66 9.16 -15.76
N ASN A 284 -6.46 9.14 -15.19
CA ASN A 284 -5.67 10.33 -14.88
C ASN A 284 -4.38 10.44 -15.72
N VAL A 285 -4.27 9.65 -16.78
CA VAL A 285 -3.07 9.65 -17.65
C VAL A 285 -3.12 10.86 -18.59
N ASN A 286 -2.05 11.66 -18.59
CA ASN A 286 -1.88 12.78 -19.51
C ASN A 286 -0.56 12.65 -20.27
N LEU A 287 -0.63 12.08 -21.48
CA LEU A 287 0.53 11.80 -22.33
C LEU A 287 1.17 13.06 -22.95
N GLN A 288 0.58 14.25 -22.79
CA GLN A 288 1.12 15.50 -23.35
C GLN A 288 2.23 16.13 -22.51
N GLU A 289 2.33 15.76 -21.22
CA GLU A 289 3.39 16.24 -20.33
C GLU A 289 4.26 15.05 -19.90
N THR A 290 5.54 15.07 -20.25
CA THR A 290 6.49 14.04 -19.78
C THR A 290 6.57 14.10 -18.26
N CYS A 291 5.90 13.18 -17.58
CA CYS A 291 5.81 13.18 -16.13
C CYS A 291 7.19 12.94 -15.50
N PRO A 292 7.60 13.67 -14.43
CA PRO A 292 8.85 13.40 -13.71
C PRO A 292 9.01 11.96 -13.21
N ARG A 293 7.91 11.23 -13.07
CA ARG A 293 7.88 9.80 -12.70
C ARG A 293 8.26 8.88 -13.87
N TRP A 294 7.94 9.26 -15.10
CA TRP A 294 8.37 8.56 -16.31
C TRP A 294 9.90 8.59 -16.46
N LEU A 295 10.51 9.76 -16.22
CA LEU A 295 11.97 9.89 -16.24
C LEU A 295 12.66 8.98 -15.21
N LYS A 296 12.11 8.89 -13.99
CA LYS A 296 12.60 7.95 -12.97
C LYS A 296 12.44 6.48 -13.39
N PHE A 297 11.36 6.16 -14.09
CA PHE A 297 11.15 4.82 -14.63
C PHE A 297 12.18 4.48 -15.72
N GLU A 298 12.42 5.39 -16.66
CA GLU A 298 13.46 5.22 -17.68
C GLU A 298 14.86 5.10 -17.08
N GLU A 299 15.15 5.83 -16.00
CA GLU A 299 16.39 5.68 -15.24
C GLU A 299 16.49 4.30 -14.58
N ALA A 300 15.40 3.80 -14.00
CA ALA A 300 15.34 2.48 -13.37
C ALA A 300 15.41 1.31 -14.36
N LEU A 301 15.17 1.55 -15.66
CA LEU A 301 15.34 0.55 -16.72
C LEU A 301 16.80 0.32 -17.14
N LYS A 302 17.71 1.25 -16.79
CA LYS A 302 19.16 1.17 -17.10
C LYS A 302 19.90 0.29 -16.08
#